data_AF-I0BME6-F1
#
_entry.id   AF-I0BME6-F1
#
_cell.length_a   1.000
_cell.length_b   1.000
_cell.length_c   1.000
_cell.angle_alpha   90.00
_cell.angle_beta   90.00
_cell.angle_gamma   90.00
#
_symmetry.space_group_name_H-M   'P 1'
#
loop_
_entity.id
_entity.type
_entity.pdbx_description
1 polymer ?
#
loop_
_entity_poly.entity_id
_entity_poly.type
_entity_poly.pdbx_seq_one_letter_code
_entity_poly.pdbx_strand_id
1 'polypeptide(L)'
;MSRWSPWRTAACLLAGLLVTTTVYGHVSGVFGDYLAGSHDAGVTQRLLDDLAASKDEMERLTPQLNDLQQEFDRKAEAAQDKLGVYQAVGMDTYLQFMLETGNPVDVLTNRRLLEHELEGDLRSLEALYAEYMPVKAVRDSLANHEKLLQVLRGNLEARERTLKEAEALGPEPPKSWAERLDIGEWIGALLTEEKEIDPLTHRLDEIWSAHIGYLLELKEDGERLRENPAAFVTRKTASSPYRLEDRLLNASSPLTYYMFTDHVYVHLVRGSADLLLIGTVQKKEAGTAALGFEAGFLNGFVLPEEVVGRLAGFELPYAALHPGGGEFYVEQENGAVVIQPAEFLKE
;
A
#
# COMPACT_ATOMS: atom_id res chain seq x y z
N MET A 1 -44.50 -16.25 -10.52
CA MET A 1 -43.52 -15.56 -9.65
C MET A 1 -42.15 -16.16 -9.95
N SER A 2 -41.30 -15.39 -10.63
CA SER A 2 -39.97 -15.83 -11.08
C SER A 2 -39.04 -15.94 -9.87
N ARG A 3 -38.57 -17.15 -9.55
CA ARG A 3 -37.54 -17.37 -8.52
C ARG A 3 -36.21 -16.87 -9.08
N TRP A 4 -35.79 -15.69 -8.63
CA TRP A 4 -34.46 -15.18 -8.93
C TRP A 4 -33.43 -16.05 -8.23
N SER A 5 -32.49 -16.57 -9.01
CA SER A 5 -31.38 -17.39 -8.53
C SER A 5 -30.40 -16.50 -7.76
N PRO A 6 -29.97 -16.87 -6.54
CA PRO A 6 -29.02 -16.09 -5.73
C PRO A 6 -27.68 -15.86 -6.44
N TRP A 7 -27.37 -16.69 -7.44
CA TRP A 7 -26.17 -16.57 -8.28
C TRP A 7 -26.20 -15.35 -9.21
N ARG A 8 -27.39 -14.87 -9.61
CA ARG A 8 -27.52 -13.68 -10.47
C ARG A 8 -27.31 -12.38 -9.69
N THR A 9 -27.74 -12.31 -8.44
CA THR A 9 -27.47 -11.17 -7.55
C THR A 9 -25.99 -11.09 -7.18
N ALA A 10 -25.35 -12.22 -6.89
CA ALA A 10 -23.90 -12.28 -6.63
C ALA A 10 -23.08 -11.87 -7.87
N ALA A 11 -23.45 -12.33 -9.07
CA ALA A 11 -22.77 -11.95 -10.31
C ALA A 11 -22.91 -10.47 -10.65
N CYS A 12 -24.07 -9.84 -10.39
CA CYS A 12 -24.25 -8.41 -10.58
C CYS A 12 -23.47 -7.56 -9.56
N LEU A 13 -23.34 -8.02 -8.31
CA LEU A 13 -22.49 -7.37 -7.29
C LEU A 13 -21.00 -7.48 -7.63
N LEU A 14 -20.53 -8.66 -8.07
CA LEU A 14 -19.15 -8.86 -8.49
C LEU A 14 -18.79 -8.04 -9.73
N ALA A 15 -19.69 -7.95 -10.72
CA ALA A 15 -19.48 -7.14 -11.91
C ALA A 15 -19.47 -5.63 -11.59
N GLY A 16 -20.25 -5.17 -10.61
CA GLY A 16 -20.21 -3.79 -10.13
C GLY A 16 -18.91 -3.43 -9.40
N LEU A 17 -18.37 -4.36 -8.61
CA LEU A 17 -17.10 -4.17 -7.88
C LEU A 17 -15.86 -4.17 -8.79
N LEU A 18 -15.92 -4.80 -9.97
CA LEU A 18 -14.81 -4.75 -10.92
C LEU A 18 -14.69 -3.38 -11.64
N VAL A 19 -15.79 -2.61 -11.70
CA VAL A 19 -15.79 -1.28 -12.36
C VAL A 19 -15.18 -0.20 -11.45
N THR A 20 -15.05 -0.40 -10.14
CA THR A 20 -14.42 0.58 -9.24
C THR A 20 -12.90 0.64 -9.35
N THR A 21 -12.27 -0.25 -10.14
CA THR A 21 -10.83 -0.26 -10.39
C THR A 21 -10.35 0.90 -11.27
N THR A 22 -11.25 1.58 -12.00
CA THR A 22 -10.87 2.69 -12.89
C THR A 22 -10.46 3.97 -12.16
N VAL A 23 -10.83 4.13 -10.90
CA VAL A 23 -10.49 5.32 -10.09
C VAL A 23 -8.97 5.37 -9.79
N TYR A 24 -8.33 4.21 -9.64
CA TYR A 24 -6.93 4.09 -9.23
C TYR A 24 -5.94 4.68 -10.24
N GLY A 25 -6.25 4.63 -11.54
CA GLY A 25 -5.35 5.16 -12.58
C GLY A 25 -5.37 6.68 -12.70
N HIS A 26 -6.40 7.35 -12.20
CA HIS A 26 -6.56 8.80 -12.41
C HIS A 26 -5.70 9.62 -11.45
N VAL A 27 -5.62 9.26 -10.17
CA VAL A 27 -4.79 9.99 -9.20
C VAL A 27 -3.30 9.80 -9.52
N SER A 28 -2.85 8.60 -9.89
CA SER A 28 -1.45 8.38 -10.25
C SER A 28 -1.06 9.04 -11.57
N GLY A 29 -1.97 9.07 -12.56
CA GLY A 29 -1.74 9.75 -13.83
C GLY A 29 -1.61 11.26 -13.70
N VAL A 30 -2.58 11.93 -13.05
CA VAL A 30 -2.53 13.39 -12.92
C VAL A 30 -1.53 13.85 -11.86
N PHE A 31 -1.27 13.04 -10.84
CA PHE A 31 -0.14 13.30 -9.96
C PHE A 31 1.17 13.19 -10.75
N GLY A 32 1.38 12.15 -11.56
CA GLY A 32 2.53 12.06 -12.47
C GLY A 32 2.68 13.29 -13.38
N ASP A 33 1.60 13.77 -13.98
CA ASP A 33 1.59 15.00 -14.80
C ASP A 33 1.87 16.27 -13.97
N TYR A 34 1.33 16.34 -12.75
CA TYR A 34 1.60 17.43 -11.82
C TYR A 34 3.07 17.52 -11.43
N LEU A 35 3.66 16.34 -11.26
CA LEU A 35 5.04 16.17 -10.87
C LEU A 35 6.02 16.34 -12.06
N ALA A 36 5.58 16.12 -13.30
CA ALA A 36 6.41 16.27 -14.50
C ALA A 36 6.45 17.70 -15.07
N GLY A 37 5.55 18.61 -14.67
CA GLY A 37 5.37 19.92 -15.30
C GLY A 37 5.36 21.10 -14.32
N SER A 38 6.54 21.57 -13.88
CA SER A 38 6.66 22.66 -12.90
C SER A 38 6.33 24.08 -13.40
N HIS A 39 6.08 24.26 -14.71
CA HIS A 39 5.99 25.59 -15.34
C HIS A 39 4.56 26.04 -15.70
N ASP A 40 3.56 25.16 -15.60
CA ASP A 40 2.18 25.50 -15.97
C ASP A 40 1.38 25.87 -14.72
N ALA A 41 1.03 27.15 -14.57
CA ALA A 41 0.34 27.67 -13.38
C ALA A 41 -1.01 26.98 -13.10
N GLY A 42 -1.59 26.30 -14.09
CA GLY A 42 -2.83 25.52 -13.91
C GLY A 42 -2.63 24.13 -13.29
N VAL A 43 -1.40 23.64 -13.21
CA VAL A 43 -1.11 22.26 -12.78
C VAL A 43 -1.38 22.05 -11.28
N THR A 44 -0.98 22.99 -10.43
CA THR A 44 -1.33 22.96 -8.99
C THR A 44 -2.83 22.99 -8.75
N GLN A 45 -3.56 23.81 -9.51
CA GLN A 45 -5.02 23.84 -9.38
C GLN A 45 -5.64 22.51 -9.80
N ARG A 46 -5.19 21.91 -10.92
CA ARG A 46 -5.65 20.58 -11.34
C ARG A 46 -5.39 19.52 -10.28
N LEU A 47 -4.19 19.50 -9.67
CA LEU A 47 -3.91 18.57 -8.58
C LEU A 47 -4.85 18.80 -7.40
N LEU A 48 -5.06 20.05 -6.98
CA LEU A 48 -6.00 20.35 -5.89
C LEU A 48 -7.43 19.90 -6.22
N ASP A 49 -7.87 20.10 -7.46
CA ASP A 49 -9.18 19.66 -7.94
C ASP A 49 -9.28 18.12 -7.94
N ASP A 50 -8.22 17.40 -8.33
CA ASP A 50 -8.19 15.93 -8.30
C ASP A 50 -8.10 15.36 -6.89
N LEU A 51 -7.35 16.00 -5.99
CA LEU A 51 -7.33 15.66 -4.56
C LEU A 51 -8.71 15.89 -3.93
N ALA A 52 -9.44 16.92 -4.36
CA ALA A 52 -10.81 17.18 -3.93
C ALA A 52 -11.77 16.12 -4.50
N ALA A 53 -11.69 15.83 -5.80
CA ALA A 53 -12.52 14.82 -6.45
C ALA A 53 -12.31 13.41 -5.85
N SER A 54 -11.05 13.06 -5.55
CA SER A 54 -10.69 11.80 -4.88
C SER A 54 -11.29 11.73 -3.49
N LYS A 55 -11.22 12.83 -2.73
CA LYS A 55 -11.85 12.92 -1.41
C LYS A 55 -13.37 12.76 -1.49
N ASP A 56 -14.03 13.46 -2.42
CA ASP A 56 -15.48 13.38 -2.61
C ASP A 56 -15.92 11.96 -3.01
N GLU A 57 -15.12 11.27 -3.83
CA GLU A 57 -15.36 9.88 -4.18
C GLU A 57 -15.19 8.94 -2.99
N MET A 58 -14.15 9.12 -2.16
CA MET A 58 -13.99 8.35 -0.93
C MET A 58 -15.18 8.56 0.02
N GLU A 59 -15.66 9.80 0.18
CA GLU A 59 -16.85 10.12 0.98
C GLU A 59 -18.11 9.44 0.41
N ARG A 60 -18.22 9.32 -0.92
CA ARG A 60 -19.32 8.62 -1.61
C ARG A 60 -19.26 7.09 -1.43
N LEU A 61 -18.07 6.50 -1.42
CA LEU A 61 -17.87 5.05 -1.26
C LEU A 61 -18.01 4.59 0.20
N THR A 62 -17.75 5.48 1.16
CA THR A 62 -17.78 5.16 2.59
C THR A 62 -19.13 4.60 3.08
N PRO A 63 -20.30 5.17 2.73
CA PRO A 63 -21.60 4.60 3.10
C PRO A 63 -21.83 3.20 2.52
N GLN A 64 -21.46 2.97 1.26
CA GLN A 64 -21.63 1.66 0.61
C GLN A 64 -20.78 0.60 1.29
N LEU A 65 -19.55 0.97 1.67
CA LEU A 65 -18.67 0.10 2.45
C LEU A 65 -19.25 -0.21 3.82
N ASN A 66 -19.84 0.78 4.50
CA ASN A 66 -20.50 0.59 5.79
C ASN A 66 -21.70 -0.34 5.70
N ASP A 67 -22.52 -0.23 4.66
CA ASP A 67 -23.66 -1.11 4.41
C ASP A 67 -23.19 -2.56 4.18
N LEU A 68 -22.16 -2.74 3.37
CA LEU A 68 -21.55 -4.06 3.13
C LEU A 68 -20.94 -4.65 4.41
N GLN A 69 -20.28 -3.83 5.23
CA GLN A 69 -19.74 -4.26 6.52
C GLN A 69 -20.85 -4.67 7.49
N GLN A 70 -21.94 -3.90 7.59
CA GLN A 70 -23.09 -4.26 8.43
C GLN A 70 -23.76 -5.56 7.97
N GLU A 71 -23.90 -5.76 6.66
CA GLU A 71 -24.43 -7.01 6.12
C GLU A 71 -23.54 -8.19 6.48
N PHE A 72 -22.22 -8.04 6.33
CA PHE A 72 -21.23 -9.03 6.71
C PHE A 72 -21.29 -9.34 8.21
N ASP A 73 -21.31 -8.32 9.07
CA ASP A 73 -21.33 -8.48 10.53
C ASP A 73 -22.56 -9.27 10.98
N ARG A 74 -23.73 -8.99 10.40
CA ARG A 74 -24.96 -9.76 10.66
C ARG A 74 -24.83 -11.23 10.25
N LYS A 75 -24.21 -11.52 9.11
CA LYS A 75 -23.97 -12.90 8.66
C LYS A 75 -22.93 -13.60 9.53
N ALA A 76 -21.91 -12.88 9.97
CA ALA A 76 -20.85 -13.38 10.86
C ALA A 76 -21.40 -13.73 12.24
N GLU A 77 -22.26 -12.89 12.82
CA GLU A 77 -22.96 -13.16 14.09
C GLU A 77 -23.78 -14.46 13.99
N ALA A 78 -24.57 -14.62 12.93
CA ALA A 78 -25.36 -15.84 12.71
C ALA A 78 -24.46 -17.10 12.55
N ALA A 79 -23.29 -16.97 11.92
CA ALA A 79 -22.33 -18.06 11.79
C ALA A 79 -21.64 -18.37 13.12
N GLN A 80 -21.32 -17.35 13.92
CA GLN A 80 -20.74 -17.50 15.26
C GLN A 80 -21.70 -18.21 16.21
N ASP A 81 -22.99 -17.88 16.17
CA ASP A 81 -24.02 -18.57 16.97
C ASP A 81 -24.06 -20.08 16.65
N LYS A 82 -24.03 -20.43 15.36
CA LYS A 82 -23.97 -21.84 14.92
C LYS A 82 -22.71 -22.55 15.43
N LEU A 83 -21.55 -21.92 15.30
CA LEU A 83 -20.29 -22.46 15.83
C LEU A 83 -20.32 -22.63 17.35
N GLY A 84 -20.93 -21.69 18.07
CA GLY A 84 -21.15 -21.76 19.51
C GLY A 84 -22.00 -22.97 19.91
N VAL A 85 -23.04 -23.30 19.13
CA VAL A 85 -23.84 -24.52 19.33
C VAL A 85 -22.97 -25.76 19.15
N TYR A 86 -22.14 -25.84 18.11
CA TYR A 86 -21.23 -26.98 17.92
C TYR A 86 -20.21 -27.10 19.05
N GLN A 87 -19.69 -25.98 19.56
CA GLN A 87 -18.75 -26.00 20.67
C GLN A 87 -19.39 -26.42 22.00
N ALA A 88 -20.62 -25.94 22.28
CA ALA A 88 -21.30 -26.18 23.54
C ALA A 88 -22.02 -27.54 23.61
N VAL A 89 -22.56 -28.00 22.48
CA VAL A 89 -23.46 -29.16 22.39
C VAL A 89 -22.81 -30.30 21.60
N GLY A 90 -21.93 -29.98 20.67
CA GLY A 90 -21.51 -30.87 19.59
C GLY A 90 -20.91 -32.18 20.06
N MET A 91 -19.85 -32.19 20.88
CA MET A 91 -19.15 -33.44 21.18
C MET A 91 -19.95 -34.36 22.11
N ASP A 92 -20.47 -33.82 23.22
CA ASP A 92 -21.17 -34.63 24.23
C ASP A 92 -22.54 -35.10 23.73
N THR A 93 -23.28 -34.23 23.03
CA THR A 93 -24.57 -34.62 22.46
C THR A 93 -24.39 -35.56 21.30
N TYR A 94 -23.36 -35.37 20.46
CA TYR A 94 -23.03 -36.34 19.41
C TYR A 94 -22.69 -37.72 20.00
N LEU A 95 -21.83 -37.78 21.01
CA LEU A 95 -21.47 -39.03 21.69
C LEU A 95 -22.69 -39.69 22.34
N GLN A 96 -23.53 -38.91 23.03
CA GLN A 96 -24.75 -39.42 23.63
C GLN A 96 -25.74 -39.96 22.59
N PHE A 97 -25.93 -39.24 21.46
CA PHE A 97 -26.80 -39.69 20.37
C PHE A 97 -26.31 -40.99 19.73
N MET A 98 -24.99 -41.14 19.58
CA MET A 98 -24.33 -42.35 19.06
C MET A 98 -24.42 -43.53 20.04
N LEU A 99 -24.47 -43.27 21.35
CA LEU A 99 -24.53 -44.31 22.39
C LEU A 99 -25.97 -44.75 22.74
N GLU A 100 -26.96 -43.86 22.59
CA GLU A 100 -28.36 -44.16 22.93
C GLU A 100 -29.15 -44.85 21.79
N THR A 101 -28.68 -44.76 20.55
CA THR A 101 -29.35 -45.41 19.42
C THR A 101 -29.00 -46.91 19.35
N GLY A 102 -29.94 -47.76 19.78
CA GLY A 102 -29.76 -49.22 19.77
C GLY A 102 -29.69 -49.89 18.38
N ASN A 103 -29.86 -49.13 17.29
CA ASN A 103 -29.85 -49.62 15.92
C ASN A 103 -28.67 -49.01 15.13
N PRO A 104 -27.73 -49.83 14.61
CA PRO A 104 -26.57 -49.34 13.87
C PRO A 104 -26.91 -48.60 12.56
N VAL A 105 -28.08 -48.86 11.95
CA VAL A 105 -28.51 -48.14 10.75
C VAL A 105 -28.87 -46.69 11.06
N ASP A 106 -29.49 -46.46 12.22
CA ASP A 106 -29.89 -45.11 12.66
C ASP A 106 -28.66 -44.28 13.00
N VAL A 107 -27.68 -44.88 13.70
CA VAL A 107 -26.37 -44.29 13.97
C VAL A 107 -25.69 -43.79 12.69
N LEU A 108 -25.62 -44.63 11.65
CA LEU A 108 -25.01 -44.27 10.36
C LEU A 108 -25.79 -43.18 9.61
N THR A 109 -27.12 -43.21 9.71
CA THR A 109 -27.98 -42.20 9.08
C THR A 109 -27.81 -40.84 9.74
N ASN A 110 -27.79 -40.80 11.07
CA ASN A 110 -27.59 -39.57 11.85
C ASN A 110 -26.18 -39.00 11.64
N ARG A 111 -25.17 -39.86 11.57
CA ARG A 111 -23.80 -39.43 11.23
C ARG A 111 -23.76 -38.76 9.86
N ARG A 112 -24.36 -39.36 8.82
CA ARG A 112 -24.41 -38.76 7.49
C ARG A 112 -25.16 -37.44 7.46
N LEU A 113 -26.25 -37.31 8.22
CA LEU A 113 -27.00 -36.07 8.34
C LEU A 113 -26.15 -34.96 8.96
N LEU A 114 -25.42 -35.28 10.04
CA LEU A 114 -24.50 -34.34 10.68
C LEU A 114 -23.35 -33.93 9.74
N GLU A 115 -22.72 -34.90 9.07
CA GLU A 115 -21.67 -34.64 8.08
C GLU A 115 -22.19 -33.69 6.99
N HIS A 116 -23.41 -33.92 6.48
CA HIS A 116 -24.03 -33.06 5.47
C HIS A 116 -24.30 -31.63 5.98
N GLU A 117 -24.77 -31.48 7.22
CA GLU A 117 -25.02 -30.17 7.82
C GLU A 117 -23.70 -29.40 8.05
N LEU A 118 -22.67 -30.07 8.57
CA LEU A 118 -21.34 -29.50 8.76
C LEU A 118 -20.71 -29.07 7.42
N GLU A 119 -20.85 -29.86 6.37
CA GLU A 119 -20.43 -29.48 5.01
C GLU A 119 -21.23 -28.28 4.47
N GLY A 120 -22.52 -28.17 4.81
CA GLY A 120 -23.36 -27.00 4.49
C GLY A 120 -22.90 -25.73 5.20
N ASP A 121 -22.59 -25.83 6.48
CA ASP A 121 -22.10 -24.71 7.29
C ASP A 121 -20.68 -24.29 6.90
N LEU A 122 -19.78 -25.23 6.61
CA LEU A 122 -18.44 -24.93 6.09
C LEU A 122 -18.51 -24.16 4.78
N ARG A 123 -19.37 -24.59 3.83
CA ARG A 123 -19.59 -23.85 2.58
C ARG A 123 -20.16 -22.45 2.81
N SER A 124 -21.00 -22.29 3.83
CA SER A 124 -21.56 -20.98 4.20
C SER A 124 -20.47 -20.06 4.78
N LEU A 125 -19.56 -20.59 5.59
CA LEU A 125 -18.40 -19.85 6.10
C LEU A 125 -17.43 -19.46 4.99
N GLU A 126 -17.16 -20.37 4.04
CA GLU A 126 -16.34 -20.08 2.86
C GLU A 126 -16.96 -18.97 2.00
N ALA A 127 -18.28 -19.03 1.77
CA ALA A 127 -19.00 -17.99 1.04
C ALA A 127 -18.94 -16.63 1.76
N LEU A 128 -19.12 -16.63 3.09
CA LEU A 128 -19.02 -15.43 3.91
C LEU A 128 -17.61 -14.81 3.86
N TYR A 129 -16.56 -15.64 3.91
CA TYR A 129 -15.19 -15.19 3.74
C TYR A 129 -14.95 -14.60 2.34
N ALA A 130 -15.49 -15.24 1.29
CA ALA A 130 -15.39 -14.74 -0.07
C ALA A 130 -16.10 -13.37 -0.25
N GLU A 131 -17.22 -13.14 0.43
CA GLU A 131 -17.91 -11.85 0.46
C GLU A 131 -17.14 -10.76 1.23
N TYR A 132 -16.43 -11.14 2.30
CA TYR A 132 -15.64 -10.22 3.12
C TYR A 132 -14.41 -9.67 2.39
N MET A 133 -13.75 -10.49 1.58
CA MET A 133 -12.47 -10.13 0.97
C MET A 133 -12.53 -8.84 0.11
N PRO A 134 -13.54 -8.64 -0.77
CA PRO A 134 -13.71 -7.38 -1.49
C PRO A 134 -13.96 -6.18 -0.57
N VAL A 135 -14.79 -6.33 0.47
CA VAL A 135 -15.10 -5.25 1.43
C VAL A 135 -13.82 -4.81 2.14
N LYS A 136 -13.05 -5.78 2.64
CA LYS A 136 -11.76 -5.52 3.26
C LYS A 136 -10.80 -4.82 2.30
N ALA A 137 -10.68 -5.30 1.06
CA ALA A 137 -9.78 -4.72 0.07
C ALA A 137 -10.11 -3.25 -0.23
N VAL A 138 -11.40 -2.93 -0.42
CA VAL A 138 -11.86 -1.55 -0.63
C VAL A 138 -11.56 -0.68 0.59
N ARG A 139 -11.90 -1.16 1.80
CA ARG A 139 -11.62 -0.43 3.04
C ARG A 139 -10.14 -0.12 3.22
N ASP A 140 -9.30 -1.15 3.10
CA ASP A 140 -7.87 -1.03 3.32
C ASP A 140 -7.25 -0.10 2.27
N SER A 141 -7.76 -0.14 1.03
CA SER A 141 -7.35 0.81 0.01
C SER A 141 -7.79 2.25 0.29
N LEU A 142 -9.03 2.48 0.68
CA LEU A 142 -9.52 3.82 1.03
C LEU A 142 -8.69 4.40 2.18
N ALA A 143 -8.43 3.60 3.21
CA ALA A 143 -7.60 4.02 4.34
C ALA A 143 -6.16 4.38 3.92
N ASN A 144 -5.58 3.63 2.97
CA ASN A 144 -4.26 3.96 2.44
C ASN A 144 -4.28 5.22 1.57
N HIS A 145 -5.31 5.41 0.74
CA HIS A 145 -5.49 6.62 -0.07
C HIS A 145 -5.65 7.86 0.82
N GLU A 146 -6.42 7.78 1.89
CA GLU A 146 -6.59 8.88 2.84
C GLU A 146 -5.26 9.36 3.40
N LYS A 147 -4.41 8.41 3.82
CA LYS A 147 -3.07 8.71 4.33
C LYS A 147 -2.18 9.34 3.25
N LEU A 148 -2.23 8.82 2.02
CA LEU A 148 -1.48 9.42 0.90
C LEU A 148 -1.95 10.85 0.63
N LEU A 149 -3.26 11.10 0.56
CA LEU A 149 -3.82 12.45 0.38
C LEU A 149 -3.36 13.40 1.48
N GLN A 150 -3.24 12.92 2.72
CA GLN A 150 -2.70 13.72 3.84
C GLN A 150 -1.23 14.07 3.62
N VAL A 151 -0.41 13.11 3.19
CA VAL A 151 1.00 13.34 2.83
C VAL A 151 1.13 14.36 1.70
N LEU A 152 0.34 14.22 0.64
CA LEU A 152 0.35 15.14 -0.50
C LEU A 152 -0.03 16.57 -0.09
N ARG A 153 -1.06 16.72 0.75
CA ARG A 153 -1.44 18.03 1.30
C ARG A 153 -0.33 18.62 2.16
N GLY A 154 0.30 17.82 3.03
CA GLY A 154 1.43 18.28 3.84
C GLY A 154 2.60 18.77 2.99
N ASN A 155 2.89 18.06 1.91
CA ASN A 155 3.94 18.41 0.95
C ASN A 155 3.62 19.73 0.20
N LEU A 156 2.35 19.94 -0.20
CA LEU A 156 1.88 21.21 -0.77
C LEU A 156 1.92 22.38 0.22
N GLU A 157 1.54 22.15 1.48
CA GLU A 157 1.66 23.17 2.53
C GLU A 157 3.14 23.54 2.78
N ALA A 158 4.03 22.56 2.74
CA ALA A 158 5.47 22.77 2.84
C ALA A 158 5.99 23.60 1.66
N ARG A 159 5.46 23.41 0.45
CA ARG A 159 5.75 24.24 -0.73
C ARG A 159 5.42 25.70 -0.50
N GLU A 160 4.19 25.97 -0.07
CA GLU A 160 3.71 27.34 0.20
C GLU A 160 4.53 28.04 1.29
N ARG A 161 4.94 27.31 2.33
CA ARG A 161 5.86 27.86 3.34
C ARG A 161 7.23 28.17 2.75
N THR A 162 7.77 27.25 1.95
CA THR A 162 9.11 27.40 1.34
C THR A 162 9.13 28.59 0.37
N LEU A 163 8.08 28.80 -0.42
CA LEU A 163 7.94 29.97 -1.28
C LEU A 163 7.95 31.28 -0.48
N LYS A 164 7.17 31.36 0.60
CA LYS A 164 7.13 32.56 1.46
C LYS A 164 8.48 32.83 2.14
N GLU A 165 9.17 31.78 2.57
CA GLU A 165 10.50 31.89 3.16
C GLU A 165 11.53 32.37 2.13
N ALA A 166 11.47 31.84 0.90
CA ALA A 166 12.32 32.27 -0.20
C ALA A 166 12.07 33.74 -0.58
N GLU A 167 10.81 34.17 -0.71
CA GLU A 167 10.46 35.57 -0.97
C GLU A 167 11.00 36.50 0.12
N ALA A 168 10.97 36.08 1.38
CA ALA A 168 11.47 36.85 2.51
C ALA A 168 13.01 37.02 2.52
N LEU A 169 13.76 36.17 1.81
CA LEU A 169 15.22 36.32 1.67
C LEU A 169 15.61 37.51 0.77
N GLY A 170 14.68 38.00 -0.06
CA GLY A 170 14.95 39.07 -1.01
C GLY A 170 15.80 38.62 -2.22
N PRO A 171 16.11 39.53 -3.15
CA PRO A 171 16.72 39.17 -4.45
C PRO A 171 18.19 38.72 -4.38
N GLU A 172 18.89 38.98 -3.28
CA GLU A 172 20.29 38.58 -3.09
C GLU A 172 20.43 37.78 -1.78
N PRO A 173 20.12 36.47 -1.80
CA PRO A 173 20.23 35.65 -0.61
C PRO A 173 21.70 35.52 -0.17
N PRO A 174 21.98 35.50 1.15
CA PRO A 174 23.33 35.29 1.65
C PRO A 174 23.81 33.86 1.33
N LYS A 175 25.05 33.68 0.85
CA LYS A 175 25.63 32.37 0.48
C LYS A 175 25.27 31.23 1.44
N SER A 176 24.75 30.13 0.88
CA SER A 176 24.34 28.92 1.64
C SER A 176 25.52 28.26 2.35
N TRP A 177 25.26 27.40 3.34
CA TRP A 177 26.34 26.61 3.96
C TRP A 177 26.99 25.63 2.98
N ALA A 178 26.25 25.09 2.01
CA ALA A 178 26.80 24.22 0.97
C ALA A 178 27.79 24.96 0.08
N GLU A 179 27.47 26.21 -0.30
CA GLU A 179 28.38 27.11 -1.02
C GLU A 179 29.62 27.46 -0.19
N ARG A 180 29.45 27.74 1.11
CA ARG A 180 30.58 28.11 1.99
C ARG A 180 31.55 26.97 2.22
N LEU A 181 31.04 25.74 2.24
CA LEU A 181 31.83 24.55 2.50
C LEU A 181 32.38 23.91 1.21
N ASP A 182 32.00 24.41 0.04
CA ASP A 182 32.29 23.78 -1.26
C ASP A 182 31.77 22.33 -1.32
N ILE A 183 30.69 22.04 -0.58
CA ILE A 183 30.13 20.68 -0.43
C ILE A 183 28.99 20.42 -1.43
N GLY A 184 28.58 21.40 -2.24
CA GLY A 184 27.75 21.08 -3.40
C GLY A 184 27.09 22.28 -4.07
N GLU A 185 27.60 22.66 -5.23
CA GLU A 185 26.82 23.27 -6.33
C GLU A 185 25.81 22.25 -6.90
N TRP A 186 25.07 21.49 -6.08
CA TRP A 186 24.39 20.31 -6.62
C TRP A 186 22.91 20.52 -6.92
N ILE A 187 22.10 21.00 -5.98
CA ILE A 187 20.67 21.23 -6.26
C ILE A 187 20.49 22.50 -7.10
N GLY A 188 21.23 23.57 -6.78
CA GLY A 188 21.11 24.82 -7.54
C GLY A 188 21.65 24.77 -8.96
N ALA A 189 22.79 24.13 -9.20
CA ALA A 189 23.32 24.01 -10.56
C ALA A 189 22.56 22.99 -11.44
N LEU A 190 21.76 22.10 -10.83
CA LEU A 190 20.87 21.18 -11.57
C LEU A 190 19.51 21.79 -11.88
N LEU A 191 19.03 22.75 -11.06
CA LEU A 191 17.75 23.41 -11.27
C LEU A 191 17.85 24.65 -12.18
N THR A 192 19.02 25.29 -12.27
CA THR A 192 19.22 26.47 -13.14
C THR A 192 20.52 26.36 -13.96
N GLU A 193 20.42 26.39 -15.30
CA GLU A 193 21.59 26.54 -16.19
C GLU A 193 22.32 27.89 -16.01
N GLU A 194 21.65 28.86 -15.36
CA GLU A 194 22.20 30.18 -15.04
C GLU A 194 22.71 30.26 -13.59
N LYS A 195 23.90 30.86 -13.44
CA LYS A 195 24.66 31.03 -12.18
C LYS A 195 24.02 31.97 -11.14
N GLU A 196 22.85 32.53 -11.41
CA GLU A 196 22.11 33.31 -10.41
C GLU A 196 21.22 32.35 -9.62
N ILE A 197 21.70 31.96 -8.44
CA ILE A 197 20.91 31.17 -7.49
C ILE A 197 19.75 32.05 -7.01
N ASP A 198 18.55 31.76 -7.49
CA ASP A 198 17.36 32.43 -7.02
C ASP A 198 17.09 32.06 -5.53
N PRO A 199 16.34 32.90 -4.80
CA PRO A 199 16.08 32.69 -3.38
C PRO A 199 15.39 31.35 -3.03
N LEU A 200 14.60 30.78 -3.94
CA LEU A 200 13.93 29.51 -3.74
C LEU A 200 14.93 28.35 -3.84
N THR A 201 15.77 28.37 -4.86
CA THR A 201 16.84 27.39 -5.05
C THR A 201 17.78 27.37 -3.84
N HIS A 202 18.18 28.55 -3.36
CA HIS A 202 18.97 28.69 -2.13
C HIS A 202 18.27 28.06 -0.92
N ARG A 203 16.98 28.35 -0.74
CA ARG A 203 16.21 27.83 0.38
C ARG A 203 16.07 26.31 0.35
N LEU A 204 15.86 25.72 -0.82
CA LEU A 204 15.77 24.26 -0.99
C LEU A 204 17.10 23.57 -0.68
N ASP A 205 18.22 24.16 -1.09
CA ASP A 205 19.56 23.67 -0.77
C ASP A 205 19.84 23.70 0.74
N GLU A 206 19.44 24.77 1.43
CA GLU A 206 19.53 24.85 2.90
C GLU A 206 18.69 23.75 3.58
N ILE A 207 17.44 23.57 3.15
CA ILE A 207 16.54 22.56 3.71
C ILE A 207 17.12 21.16 3.49
N TRP A 208 17.58 20.86 2.28
CA TRP A 208 18.22 19.59 1.97
C TRP A 208 19.44 19.37 2.85
N SER A 209 20.40 20.31 2.85
CA SER A 209 21.66 20.16 3.58
C SER A 209 21.46 20.07 5.09
N ALA A 210 20.50 20.80 5.66
CA ALA A 210 20.26 20.83 7.10
C ALA A 210 19.42 19.64 7.61
N HIS A 211 18.55 19.08 6.77
CA HIS A 211 17.52 18.15 7.23
C HIS A 211 17.44 16.83 6.46
N ILE A 212 17.89 16.77 5.21
CA ILE A 212 17.88 15.53 4.42
C ILE A 212 19.29 14.94 4.33
N GLY A 213 20.25 15.73 3.85
CA GLY A 213 21.67 15.38 3.78
C GLY A 213 21.91 14.06 3.07
N TYR A 214 22.49 13.09 3.78
CA TYR A 214 22.90 11.79 3.25
C TYR A 214 21.77 10.75 3.12
N LEU A 215 20.55 11.07 3.55
CA LEU A 215 19.37 10.18 3.55
C LEU A 215 19.73 8.73 3.98
N LEU A 216 20.38 8.61 5.13
CA LEU A 216 20.93 7.35 5.65
C LEU A 216 19.84 6.30 5.90
N GLU A 217 18.60 6.74 6.11
CA GLU A 217 17.46 5.91 6.47
C GLU A 217 17.13 4.90 5.37
N LEU A 218 17.23 5.30 4.09
CA LEU A 218 17.04 4.38 2.97
C LEU A 218 18.09 3.27 2.97
N LYS A 219 19.35 3.64 3.25
CA LYS A 219 20.45 2.68 3.33
C LYS A 219 20.28 1.75 4.52
N GLU A 220 19.92 2.28 5.68
CA GLU A 220 19.66 1.51 6.90
C GLU A 220 18.49 0.54 6.72
N ASP A 221 17.42 0.95 6.04
CA ASP A 221 16.30 0.06 5.69
C ASP A 221 16.75 -1.04 4.74
N GLY A 222 17.53 -0.69 3.70
CA GLY A 222 18.09 -1.66 2.78
C GLY A 222 19.02 -2.67 3.45
N GLU A 223 19.85 -2.23 4.40
CA GLU A 223 20.72 -3.11 5.20
C GLU A 223 19.89 -4.05 6.09
N ARG A 224 18.88 -3.53 6.79
CA ARG A 224 17.98 -4.34 7.62
C ARG A 224 17.24 -5.42 6.81
N LEU A 225 16.74 -5.07 5.63
CA LEU A 225 16.08 -6.03 4.74
C LEU A 225 17.05 -7.09 4.24
N ARG A 226 18.28 -6.71 3.93
CA ARG A 226 19.31 -7.64 3.45
C ARG A 226 19.73 -8.63 4.55
N GLU A 227 19.89 -8.15 5.78
CA GLU A 227 20.35 -8.95 6.91
C GLU A 227 19.27 -9.92 7.42
N ASN A 228 18.01 -9.48 7.47
CA ASN A 228 16.91 -10.30 7.98
C ASN A 228 15.62 -10.12 7.18
N PRO A 229 15.58 -10.59 5.92
CA PRO A 229 14.42 -10.39 5.05
C PRO A 229 13.15 -11.08 5.59
N ALA A 230 13.32 -12.18 6.34
CA ALA A 230 12.22 -12.93 6.96
C ALA A 230 11.43 -12.11 8.00
N ALA A 231 12.04 -11.09 8.62
CA ALA A 231 11.34 -10.23 9.58
C ALA A 231 10.32 -9.28 8.92
N PHE A 232 10.47 -9.03 7.62
CA PHE A 232 9.66 -8.07 6.88
C PHE A 232 8.63 -8.72 5.98
N VAL A 233 8.68 -10.04 5.81
CA VAL A 233 7.74 -10.78 4.95
C VAL A 233 6.79 -11.65 5.76
N THR A 234 5.55 -11.75 5.29
CA THR A 234 4.57 -12.72 5.80
C THR A 234 4.28 -13.78 4.74
N ARG A 235 3.80 -14.93 5.20
CA ARG A 235 3.41 -16.05 4.36
C ARG A 235 2.34 -16.88 5.06
N LYS A 236 1.26 -17.24 4.36
CA LYS A 236 0.17 -18.05 4.95
C LYS A 236 0.51 -19.54 5.03
N THR A 237 1.06 -20.09 3.96
CA THR A 237 1.41 -21.52 3.83
C THR A 237 2.78 -21.69 3.16
N ALA A 238 3.36 -22.90 3.22
CA ALA A 238 4.61 -23.21 2.53
C ALA A 238 4.55 -23.17 0.98
N SER A 239 3.38 -22.92 0.38
CA SER A 239 3.17 -22.67 -1.05
C SER A 239 2.67 -21.25 -1.37
N SER A 240 2.27 -20.47 -0.37
CA SER A 240 1.79 -19.09 -0.57
C SER A 240 2.91 -18.16 -1.07
N PRO A 241 2.61 -17.04 -1.73
CA PRO A 241 3.61 -16.01 -1.99
C PRO A 241 4.16 -15.43 -0.68
N TYR A 242 5.38 -14.90 -0.74
CA TYR A 242 5.92 -14.03 0.30
C TYR A 242 5.32 -12.64 0.12
N ARG A 243 4.95 -11.98 1.21
CA ARG A 243 4.38 -10.63 1.18
C ARG A 243 5.24 -9.70 2.03
N LEU A 244 5.98 -8.80 1.38
CA LEU A 244 6.66 -7.71 2.06
C LEU A 244 5.62 -6.64 2.39
N GLU A 245 5.22 -6.55 3.66
CA GLU A 245 4.14 -5.66 4.08
C GLU A 245 4.69 -4.30 4.54
N ASP A 246 4.12 -3.20 4.05
CA ASP A 246 4.57 -1.84 4.39
C ASP A 246 4.54 -1.58 5.90
N ARG A 247 3.54 -2.11 6.62
CA ARG A 247 3.41 -1.99 8.07
C ARG A 247 4.61 -2.56 8.83
N LEU A 248 5.27 -3.60 8.29
CA LEU A 248 6.43 -4.22 8.94
C LEU A 248 7.68 -3.37 8.70
N LEU A 249 7.81 -2.77 7.52
CA LEU A 249 8.85 -1.78 7.24
C LEU A 249 8.69 -0.55 8.14
N ASN A 250 7.49 0.04 8.14
CA ASN A 250 7.14 1.24 8.90
C ASN A 250 7.29 1.07 10.42
N ALA A 251 7.11 -0.15 10.94
CA ALA A 251 7.31 -0.41 12.36
C ALA A 251 8.77 -0.33 12.79
N SER A 252 9.71 -0.42 11.84
CA SER A 252 11.14 -0.39 12.11
C SER A 252 11.83 0.85 11.56
N SER A 253 11.24 1.54 10.59
CA SER A 253 11.86 2.64 9.86
C SER A 253 11.39 4.01 10.35
N PRO A 254 12.26 5.05 10.34
CA PRO A 254 11.82 6.43 10.42
C PRO A 254 11.13 6.92 9.13
N LEU A 255 11.26 6.20 8.01
CA LEU A 255 10.53 6.43 6.77
C LEU A 255 9.14 5.82 6.86
N THR A 256 8.18 6.44 6.18
CA THR A 256 6.85 5.87 6.00
C THR A 256 6.67 5.42 4.55
N TYR A 257 6.52 4.11 4.37
CA TYR A 257 6.22 3.46 3.11
C TYR A 257 4.71 3.33 2.93
N TYR A 258 4.23 3.67 1.74
CA TYR A 258 2.88 3.40 1.28
C TYR A 258 2.96 2.60 0.00
N MET A 259 2.59 1.32 0.06
CA MET A 259 2.60 0.43 -1.10
C MET A 259 1.21 0.39 -1.74
N PHE A 260 1.14 0.72 -3.02
CA PHE A 260 -0.06 0.61 -3.84
C PHE A 260 0.21 -0.32 -5.02
N THR A 261 -0.86 -0.69 -5.72
CA THR A 261 -0.83 -1.62 -6.86
C THR A 261 0.07 -1.19 -8.01
N ASP A 262 0.32 0.10 -8.13
CA ASP A 262 1.11 0.71 -9.20
C ASP A 262 2.46 1.23 -8.68
N HIS A 263 2.48 1.96 -7.57
CA HIS A 263 3.68 2.61 -7.05
C HIS A 263 3.90 2.37 -5.55
N VAL A 264 5.14 2.61 -5.11
CA VAL A 264 5.54 2.72 -3.72
C VAL A 264 5.91 4.17 -3.45
N TYR A 265 5.28 4.77 -2.45
CA TYR A 265 5.59 6.10 -1.96
C TYR A 265 6.39 5.99 -0.68
N VAL A 266 7.49 6.73 -0.59
CA VAL A 266 8.35 6.77 0.60
C VAL A 266 8.37 8.20 1.10
N HIS A 267 7.88 8.41 2.32
CA HIS A 267 7.73 9.73 2.92
C HIS A 267 8.65 9.89 4.13
N LEU A 268 9.31 11.05 4.21
CA LEU A 268 10.13 11.46 5.34
C LEU A 268 9.82 12.91 5.69
N VAL A 269 9.49 13.14 6.95
CA VAL A 269 9.41 14.50 7.52
C VAL A 269 10.54 14.67 8.53
N ARG A 270 11.40 15.67 8.31
CA ARG A 270 12.46 16.04 9.25
C ARG A 270 12.66 17.54 9.28
N GLY A 271 12.43 18.16 10.44
CA GLY A 271 12.57 19.61 10.57
C GLY A 271 11.63 20.34 9.61
N SER A 272 12.18 21.21 8.75
CA SER A 272 11.41 21.87 7.69
C SER A 272 11.37 21.09 6.36
N ALA A 273 12.00 19.92 6.28
CA ALA A 273 11.97 19.07 5.09
C ALA A 273 10.81 18.08 5.13
N ASP A 274 10.08 18.02 4.03
CA ASP A 274 9.02 17.09 3.70
C ASP A 274 9.40 16.43 2.36
N LEU A 275 10.03 15.26 2.44
CA LEU A 275 10.54 14.50 1.32
C LEU A 275 9.56 13.40 0.95
N LEU A 276 9.12 13.39 -0.31
CA LEU A 276 8.30 12.33 -0.89
C LEU A 276 9.04 11.72 -2.08
N LEU A 277 9.28 10.41 -2.04
CA LEU A 277 9.85 9.65 -3.16
C LEU A 277 8.80 8.71 -3.72
N ILE A 278 8.83 8.49 -5.03
CA ILE A 278 7.89 7.64 -5.75
C ILE A 278 8.70 6.66 -6.59
N GLY A 279 8.34 5.40 -6.52
CA GLY A 279 9.05 4.36 -7.24
C GLY A 279 8.23 3.11 -7.46
N THR A 280 8.86 2.12 -8.06
CA THR A 280 8.26 0.81 -8.32
C THR A 280 9.20 -0.30 -7.84
N VAL A 281 8.63 -1.43 -7.43
CA VAL A 281 9.41 -2.59 -7.01
C VAL A 281 9.48 -3.57 -8.17
N GLN A 282 10.67 -3.71 -8.72
CA GLN A 282 10.91 -4.50 -9.91
C GLN A 282 11.93 -5.60 -9.62
N LYS A 283 11.87 -6.66 -10.41
CA LYS A 283 12.90 -7.68 -10.44
C LYS A 283 14.09 -7.16 -11.24
N LYS A 284 15.24 -6.95 -10.58
CA LYS A 284 16.46 -6.39 -11.21
C LYS A 284 17.37 -7.47 -11.79
N GLU A 285 17.60 -8.54 -11.03
CA GLU A 285 18.45 -9.69 -11.42
C GLU A 285 17.74 -11.01 -11.06
N ALA A 286 18.34 -12.16 -11.42
CA ALA A 286 17.76 -13.50 -11.25
C ALA A 286 17.34 -13.85 -9.81
N GLY A 287 17.74 -13.07 -8.81
CA GLY A 287 17.47 -13.33 -7.40
C GLY A 287 17.06 -12.13 -6.54
N THR A 288 16.78 -10.95 -7.11
CA THR A 288 16.56 -9.73 -6.29
C THR A 288 15.38 -8.90 -6.77
N ALA A 289 14.46 -8.62 -5.84
CA ALA A 289 13.45 -7.57 -6.01
C ALA A 289 14.01 -6.26 -5.44
N ALA A 290 13.89 -5.15 -6.16
CA ALA A 290 14.47 -3.87 -5.76
C ALA A 290 13.46 -2.73 -5.94
N LEU A 291 13.41 -1.84 -4.96
CA LEU A 291 12.70 -0.57 -5.09
C LEU A 291 13.59 0.43 -5.84
N GLY A 292 13.16 0.83 -7.03
CA GLY A 292 13.77 1.92 -7.79
C GLY A 292 12.90 3.17 -7.73
N PHE A 293 13.51 4.33 -7.50
CA PHE A 293 12.78 5.61 -7.51
C PHE A 293 12.74 6.20 -8.91
N GLU A 294 11.58 6.73 -9.27
CA GLU A 294 11.27 7.34 -10.56
C GLU A 294 11.10 8.86 -10.42
N ALA A 295 10.64 9.31 -9.25
CA ALA A 295 10.48 10.72 -8.94
C ALA A 295 10.72 11.01 -7.45
N GLY A 296 11.01 12.26 -7.14
CA GLY A 296 11.18 12.72 -5.77
C GLY A 296 10.81 14.19 -5.61
N PHE A 297 10.36 14.55 -4.42
CA PHE A 297 9.86 15.89 -4.10
C PHE A 297 10.38 16.33 -2.75
N LEU A 298 10.95 17.52 -2.69
CA LEU A 298 11.27 18.21 -1.44
C LEU A 298 10.33 19.40 -1.29
N ASN A 299 9.48 19.38 -0.26
CA ASN A 299 8.52 20.43 0.02
C ASN A 299 7.67 20.80 -1.21
N GLY A 300 7.18 19.81 -1.96
CA GLY A 300 6.37 20.03 -3.17
C GLY A 300 7.12 20.51 -4.41
N PHE A 301 8.46 20.57 -4.35
CA PHE A 301 9.33 20.84 -5.50
C PHE A 301 9.99 19.57 -5.99
N VAL A 302 10.00 19.40 -7.31
CA VAL A 302 10.62 18.26 -8.00
C VAL A 302 12.11 18.20 -7.69
N LEU A 303 12.62 17.02 -7.36
CA LEU A 303 14.04 16.74 -7.29
C LEU A 303 14.58 16.44 -8.70
N PRO A 304 15.77 16.94 -9.05
CA PRO A 304 16.44 16.57 -10.30
C PRO A 304 16.58 15.05 -10.47
N GLU A 305 16.50 14.55 -11.70
CA GLU A 305 16.62 13.12 -12.01
C GLU A 305 17.96 12.54 -11.53
N GLU A 306 19.05 13.32 -11.57
CA GLU A 306 20.36 12.93 -11.09
C GLU A 306 20.39 12.75 -9.57
N VAL A 307 19.56 13.50 -8.84
CA VAL A 307 19.38 13.35 -7.40
C VAL A 307 18.63 12.06 -7.14
N VAL A 308 17.48 11.88 -7.78
CA VAL A 308 16.62 10.69 -7.63
C VAL A 308 17.38 9.42 -8.00
N GLY A 309 18.10 9.42 -9.12
CA GLY A 309 18.87 8.27 -9.62
C GLY A 309 20.06 7.85 -8.73
N ARG A 310 20.49 8.71 -7.81
CA ARG A 310 21.48 8.36 -6.77
C ARG A 310 20.84 7.78 -5.52
N LEU A 311 19.55 8.00 -5.30
CA LEU A 311 18.82 7.41 -4.19
C LEU A 311 18.53 5.95 -4.53
N ALA A 312 19.04 5.05 -3.70
CA ALA A 312 18.73 3.63 -3.81
C ALA A 312 17.64 3.28 -2.80
N GLY A 313 16.57 2.65 -3.27
CA GLY A 313 15.60 1.99 -2.39
C GLY A 313 16.19 0.72 -1.77
N PHE A 314 15.32 -0.09 -1.16
CA PHE A 314 15.75 -1.38 -0.63
C PHE A 314 15.95 -2.42 -1.75
N GLU A 315 16.80 -3.41 -1.46
CA GLU A 315 16.94 -4.63 -2.25
C GLU A 315 16.59 -5.83 -1.37
N LEU A 316 15.70 -6.69 -1.85
CA LEU A 316 15.22 -7.88 -1.16
C LEU A 316 15.77 -9.13 -1.86
N PRO A 317 16.78 -9.81 -1.25
CA PRO A 317 17.38 -11.00 -1.83
C PRO A 317 16.41 -12.19 -1.72
N TYR A 318 15.82 -12.60 -2.85
CA TYR A 318 14.88 -13.72 -2.91
C TYR A 318 15.50 -15.04 -2.45
N ALA A 319 16.78 -15.29 -2.77
CA ALA A 319 17.49 -16.49 -2.34
C ALA A 319 17.59 -16.64 -0.81
N ALA A 320 17.52 -15.53 -0.06
CA ALA A 320 17.49 -15.56 1.40
C ALA A 320 16.10 -15.92 1.96
N LEU A 321 15.02 -15.58 1.23
CA LEU A 321 13.65 -15.96 1.57
C LEU A 321 13.33 -17.40 1.14
N HIS A 322 13.82 -17.81 -0.03
CA HIS A 322 13.58 -19.12 -0.60
C HIS A 322 14.90 -19.77 -1.06
N PRO A 323 15.67 -20.37 -0.13
CA PRO A 323 16.94 -21.02 -0.46
C PRO A 323 16.75 -22.17 -1.46
N GLY A 324 17.50 -22.15 -2.56
CA GLY A 324 17.36 -23.12 -3.65
C GLY A 324 16.16 -22.89 -4.56
N GLY A 325 15.41 -21.80 -4.34
CA GLY A 325 14.32 -21.34 -5.20
C GLY A 325 14.81 -20.94 -6.59
N GLY A 326 13.94 -21.15 -7.59
CA GLY A 326 14.20 -20.77 -8.97
C GLY A 326 13.74 -19.35 -9.29
N GLU A 327 13.08 -19.20 -10.43
CA GLU A 327 12.49 -17.94 -10.87
C GLU A 327 11.35 -17.48 -9.92
N PHE A 328 11.13 -16.18 -9.85
CA PHE A 328 10.00 -15.57 -9.12
C PHE A 328 9.44 -14.38 -9.89
N TYR A 329 8.21 -14.02 -9.52
CA TYR A 329 7.48 -12.85 -9.99
C TYR A 329 7.30 -11.85 -8.85
N VAL A 330 7.26 -10.56 -9.21
CA VAL A 330 7.01 -9.47 -8.28
C VAL A 330 5.73 -8.78 -8.73
N GLU A 331 4.80 -8.63 -7.81
CA GLU A 331 3.56 -7.88 -8.00
C GLU A 331 3.39 -6.90 -6.84
N GLN A 332 2.84 -5.72 -7.14
CA GLN A 332 2.52 -4.75 -6.10
C GLN A 332 1.03 -4.83 -5.78
N GLU A 333 0.70 -4.81 -4.50
CA GLU A 333 -0.66 -4.76 -3.98
C GLU A 333 -0.79 -3.65 -2.95
N ASN A 334 -2.02 -3.27 -2.62
CA ASN A 334 -2.27 -2.32 -1.54
C ASN A 334 -1.73 -2.86 -0.21
N GLY A 335 -0.75 -2.16 0.35
CA GLY A 335 -0.07 -2.48 1.60
C GLY A 335 1.04 -3.52 1.52
N ALA A 336 1.35 -4.07 0.33
CA ALA A 336 2.41 -5.08 0.23
C ALA A 336 3.03 -5.21 -1.17
N VAL A 337 4.28 -5.67 -1.21
CA VAL A 337 4.88 -6.27 -2.41
C VAL A 337 4.78 -7.79 -2.29
N VAL A 338 4.20 -8.42 -3.30
CA VAL A 338 4.02 -9.86 -3.40
C VAL A 338 5.14 -10.47 -4.23
N ILE A 339 5.83 -11.45 -3.65
CA ILE A 339 6.91 -12.20 -4.28
C ILE A 339 6.44 -13.64 -4.42
N GLN A 340 6.13 -14.02 -5.65
CA GLN A 340 5.52 -15.30 -6.00
C GLN A 340 6.57 -16.22 -6.63
N PRO A 341 6.94 -17.34 -5.96
CA PRO A 341 7.78 -18.37 -6.57
C PRO A 341 7.12 -18.95 -7.83
N ALA A 342 7.89 -19.07 -8.92
CA ALA A 342 7.36 -19.49 -10.22
C ALA A 342 6.95 -20.97 -10.23
N GLU A 343 7.55 -21.80 -9.40
CA GLU A 343 7.21 -23.22 -9.21
C GLU A 343 5.78 -23.43 -8.71
N PHE A 344 5.20 -22.46 -7.99
CA PHE A 344 3.84 -22.55 -7.47
C PHE A 344 2.77 -21.99 -8.43
N LEU A 345 3.17 -21.47 -9.59
CA LEU A 345 2.24 -21.00 -10.64
C LEU A 345 1.92 -22.06 -11.70
N LYS A 346 2.58 -23.22 -11.65
CA LYS A 346 2.46 -24.28 -12.67
C LYS A 346 1.43 -25.37 -12.32
N GLU A 347 0.74 -25.22 -11.20
CA GLU A 347 -0.38 -26.08 -10.77
C GLU A 347 -1.70 -25.36 -11.03
#